data_AF-G0N9P9-F1
#
_entry.id   AF-G0N9P9-F1
#
_cell.length_a   1.000
_cell.length_b   1.000
_cell.length_c   1.000
_cell.angle_alpha   90.00
_cell.angle_beta   90.00
_cell.angle_gamma   90.00
#
_symmetry.space_group_name_H-M   'P 1'
#
loop_
_entity.id
_entity.type
_entity.pdbx_description
1 polymer ?
#
loop_
_entity_poly.entity_id
_entity_poly.type
_entity_poly.pdbx_seq_one_letter_code
_entity_poly.pdbx_strand_id
1 'polypeptide(L)'
;MRVVLIQKAEDVIAELFGPIQEAARKPFLFGKFFQFFLHINACFIDLNPTEVWCELAELRLSSLVCEYKPVGINRNFHLLAIHERMHKIFDNEPPQFEIYLSDKNKVLFRKQQNDLLLDETTPRTTYPPKYSCRPTLEMINEKLGQWFGMKVCEENESDPPGFSEHSDYTLPEYIMEEREDHRSSKESLKNSEIPHSLNSTTSVNSAESMNSIDSEEPTHNRKRKISTQNE
;
A
#
# COMPACT_ATOMS: atom_id res chain seq x y z
N MET A 1 16.62 -68.73 -33.85
CA MET A 1 16.81 -67.53 -34.69
C MET A 1 16.08 -66.38 -34.03
N ARG A 2 16.77 -65.29 -33.65
CA ARG A 2 16.12 -64.05 -33.18
C ARG A 2 16.01 -63.11 -34.37
N VAL A 3 14.77 -62.80 -34.77
CA VAL A 3 14.49 -61.84 -35.84
C VAL A 3 14.56 -60.46 -35.20
N VAL A 4 15.63 -59.72 -35.49
CA VAL A 4 15.77 -58.32 -35.07
C VAL A 4 15.09 -57.47 -36.14
N LEU A 5 13.90 -56.97 -35.83
CA LEU A 5 13.21 -56.01 -36.69
C LEU A 5 13.85 -54.63 -36.47
N ILE A 6 14.46 -54.09 -37.52
CA ILE A 6 15.00 -52.73 -37.54
C ILE A 6 13.80 -51.78 -37.64
N GLN A 7 13.28 -51.33 -36.50
CA GLN A 7 12.28 -50.27 -36.46
C GLN A 7 12.94 -48.94 -36.81
N LYS A 8 12.28 -48.16 -37.67
CA LYS A 8 12.76 -46.85 -38.09
C LYS A 8 12.57 -45.86 -36.94
N ALA A 9 13.49 -44.91 -36.80
CA ALA A 9 13.47 -43.94 -35.71
C ALA A 9 12.16 -43.12 -35.62
N GLU A 10 11.49 -42.92 -36.75
CA GLU A 10 10.21 -42.22 -36.84
C GLU A 10 9.08 -42.98 -36.13
N ASP A 11 9.09 -44.31 -36.18
CA ASP A 11 8.08 -45.16 -35.53
C ASP A 11 8.23 -45.10 -34.00
N VAL A 12 9.47 -45.06 -33.51
CA VAL A 12 9.78 -44.93 -32.07
C VAL A 12 9.33 -43.57 -31.53
N ILE A 13 9.52 -42.50 -32.30
CA ILE A 13 9.10 -41.15 -31.89
C ILE A 13 7.58 -41.02 -31.90
N ALA A 14 6.90 -41.59 -32.90
CA ALA A 14 5.44 -41.61 -32.96
C ALA A 14 4.83 -42.43 -31.81
N GLU A 15 5.45 -43.55 -31.43
CA GLU A 15 4.98 -44.39 -30.32
C GLU A 15 5.25 -43.73 -28.95
N LEU A 16 6.39 -43.04 -28.79
CA LEU A 16 6.77 -42.40 -27.52
C LEU A 16 6.03 -41.08 -27.26
N PHE A 17 5.76 -40.28 -28.29
CA PHE A 17 5.14 -38.95 -28.14
C PHE A 17 3.71 -38.84 -28.65
N GLY A 18 3.20 -39.83 -29.39
CA GLY A 18 1.81 -39.87 -29.86
C GLY A 18 0.78 -39.68 -28.73
N PRO A 19 0.86 -40.44 -27.62
CA PRO A 19 -0.09 -40.31 -26.52
C PRO A 19 -0.06 -38.94 -25.82
N ILE A 20 1.12 -38.31 -25.75
CA ILE A 20 1.31 -36.99 -25.12
C ILE A 20 0.73 -35.89 -25.99
N GLN A 21 0.94 -35.96 -27.30
CA GLN A 21 0.39 -35.01 -28.27
C GLN A 21 -1.14 -35.16 -28.41
N GLU A 22 -1.66 -36.39 -28.29
CA GLU A 22 -3.09 -36.67 -28.30
C GLU A 22 -3.77 -36.26 -26.99
N ALA A 23 -3.08 -36.34 -25.85
CA ALA A 23 -3.53 -35.79 -24.58
C ALA A 23 -3.53 -34.25 -24.56
N ALA A 24 -2.55 -33.60 -25.18
CA ALA A 24 -2.49 -32.13 -25.31
C ALA A 24 -3.57 -31.56 -26.25
N ARG A 25 -4.07 -32.35 -27.20
CA ARG A 25 -5.18 -31.96 -28.10
C ARG A 25 -6.56 -32.08 -27.48
N LYS A 26 -6.72 -32.83 -26.39
CA LYS A 26 -8.00 -32.87 -25.67
C LYS A 26 -8.12 -31.60 -24.85
N PRO A 27 -9.13 -30.74 -25.07
CA PRO A 27 -9.38 -29.61 -24.19
C PRO A 27 -9.58 -30.19 -22.78
N PHE A 28 -8.70 -29.80 -21.86
CA PHE A 28 -8.67 -30.33 -20.50
C PHE A 28 -10.09 -30.37 -19.92
N LEU A 29 -10.62 -31.58 -19.71
CA LEU A 29 -11.92 -31.83 -19.07
C LEU A 29 -11.84 -31.58 -17.55
N PHE A 30 -11.13 -30.53 -17.12
CA PHE A 30 -11.26 -29.96 -15.78
C PHE A 30 -12.57 -29.15 -15.63
N GLY A 31 -13.41 -29.09 -16.68
CA GLY A 31 -14.64 -28.30 -16.71
C GLY A 31 -15.91 -29.00 -16.19
N LYS A 32 -15.89 -30.29 -15.82
CA LYS A 32 -17.13 -31.01 -15.42
C LYS A 32 -17.33 -31.22 -13.92
N PHE A 33 -16.32 -30.93 -13.09
CA PHE A 33 -16.56 -30.72 -11.65
C PHE A 33 -17.01 -29.27 -11.35
N PHE A 34 -16.90 -28.38 -12.34
CA PHE A 34 -17.26 -26.97 -12.23
C PHE A 34 -18.70 -26.65 -12.70
N GLN A 35 -19.51 -27.66 -13.01
CA GLN A 35 -20.86 -27.41 -13.53
C GLN A 35 -21.92 -27.22 -12.44
N PHE A 36 -21.61 -27.55 -11.18
CA PHE A 36 -22.41 -27.14 -10.02
C PHE A 36 -22.01 -25.75 -9.48
N PHE A 37 -20.87 -25.21 -9.91
CA PHE A 37 -20.40 -23.85 -9.62
C PHE A 37 -20.79 -22.86 -10.73
N LEU A 38 -21.82 -23.17 -11.51
CA LEU A 38 -22.26 -22.38 -12.68
C LEU A 38 -23.44 -21.44 -12.40
N HIS A 39 -23.86 -21.29 -11.13
CA HIS A 39 -24.82 -20.26 -10.71
C HIS A 39 -24.17 -19.07 -9.99
N ILE A 40 -22.87 -19.12 -9.68
CA ILE A 40 -22.10 -17.99 -9.11
C ILE A 40 -21.21 -17.31 -10.17
N ASN A 41 -21.05 -17.90 -11.35
CA ASN A 41 -20.16 -17.42 -12.41
C ASN A 41 -20.78 -16.42 -13.41
N ALA A 42 -21.85 -15.73 -13.04
CA ALA A 42 -22.32 -14.53 -13.75
C ALA A 42 -21.62 -13.24 -13.28
N CYS A 43 -20.63 -13.35 -12.38
CA CYS A 43 -19.81 -12.23 -11.87
C CYS A 43 -18.38 -12.22 -12.45
N PHE A 44 -18.16 -12.87 -13.61
CA PHE A 44 -16.84 -12.97 -14.25
C PHE A 44 -16.59 -11.88 -15.32
N ILE A 45 -17.45 -10.87 -15.42
CA ILE A 45 -17.31 -9.77 -16.39
C ILE A 45 -17.20 -8.49 -15.57
N ASP A 46 -16.08 -7.76 -15.74
CA ASP A 46 -15.67 -6.52 -15.05
C ASP A 46 -14.81 -6.67 -13.77
N LEU A 47 -13.95 -7.69 -13.69
CA LEU A 47 -12.84 -7.65 -12.74
C LEU A 47 -11.74 -6.71 -13.25
N ASN A 48 -11.64 -5.54 -12.63
CA ASN A 48 -10.51 -4.64 -12.85
C ASN A 48 -9.20 -5.38 -12.50
N PRO A 49 -8.24 -5.51 -13.44
CA PRO A 49 -6.98 -6.23 -13.19
C PRO A 49 -6.10 -5.57 -12.10
N THR A 50 -6.49 -4.37 -11.67
CA THR A 50 -5.90 -3.61 -10.56
C THR A 50 -6.40 -4.08 -9.19
N GLU A 51 -7.61 -4.65 -9.13
CA GLU A 51 -8.27 -5.11 -7.89
C GLU A 51 -8.06 -6.62 -7.65
N VAL A 52 -7.62 -7.36 -8.66
CA VAL A 52 -7.36 -8.79 -8.53
C VAL A 52 -5.91 -9.02 -8.12
N TRP A 53 -5.71 -9.72 -6.99
CA TRP A 53 -4.40 -10.19 -6.56
C TRP A 53 -3.77 -11.09 -7.62
N CYS A 54 -2.51 -10.81 -7.95
CA CYS A 54 -1.72 -11.68 -8.84
C CYS A 54 -0.62 -12.38 -8.04
N GLU A 55 -0.17 -13.53 -8.53
CA GLU A 55 0.85 -14.36 -7.87
C GLU A 55 2.14 -13.58 -7.52
N LEU A 56 2.53 -12.63 -8.37
CA LEU A 56 3.69 -11.78 -8.12
C LEU A 56 3.46 -10.76 -7.00
N ALA A 57 2.28 -10.14 -6.94
CA ALA A 57 1.95 -9.21 -5.87
C ALA A 57 1.81 -9.96 -4.54
N GLU A 58 1.26 -11.15 -4.58
CA GLU A 58 1.16 -12.09 -3.48
C GLU A 58 2.53 -12.52 -2.93
N LEU A 59 3.44 -12.93 -3.82
CA LEU A 59 4.81 -13.26 -3.46
C LEU A 59 5.54 -12.06 -2.84
N ARG A 60 5.35 -10.86 -3.42
CA ARG A 60 5.92 -9.63 -2.88
C ARG A 60 5.39 -9.33 -1.48
N LEU A 61 4.08 -9.42 -1.27
CA LEU A 61 3.46 -9.23 0.04
C LEU A 61 4.05 -10.21 1.06
N SER A 62 4.19 -11.49 0.71
CA SER A 62 4.77 -12.48 1.61
C SER A 62 6.20 -12.14 2.03
N SER A 63 7.03 -11.64 1.10
CA SER A 63 8.39 -11.19 1.41
C SER A 63 8.38 -9.98 2.34
N LEU A 64 7.49 -9.01 2.08
CA LEU A 64 7.37 -7.81 2.91
C LEU A 64 6.84 -8.10 4.31
N VAL A 65 5.95 -9.08 4.48
CA VAL A 65 5.45 -9.50 5.80
C VAL A 65 6.56 -10.11 6.65
N CYS A 66 7.50 -10.83 6.03
CA CYS A 66 8.68 -11.35 6.73
C CYS A 66 9.63 -10.24 7.18
N GLU A 67 9.76 -9.15 6.40
CA GLU A 67 10.59 -7.99 6.75
C GLU A 67 9.90 -7.06 7.75
N TYR A 68 8.60 -6.85 7.59
CA TYR A 68 7.76 -5.93 8.34
C TYR A 68 6.64 -6.70 9.01
N LYS A 69 6.82 -7.07 10.27
CA LYS A 69 5.81 -7.81 11.03
C LYS A 69 4.53 -6.96 11.20
N PRO A 70 3.38 -7.33 10.62
CA PRO A 70 2.18 -6.49 10.62
C PRO A 70 1.39 -6.53 11.94
N VAL A 71 2.05 -6.87 13.06
CA VAL A 71 1.45 -7.12 14.37
C VAL A 71 2.32 -6.48 15.46
N GLY A 72 1.70 -6.08 16.57
CA GLY A 72 2.35 -5.46 17.73
C GLY A 72 2.26 -3.94 17.72
N ILE A 73 3.03 -3.29 18.60
CA ILE A 73 2.99 -1.83 18.81
C ILE A 73 3.22 -1.05 17.50
N ASN A 74 4.17 -1.52 16.68
CA ASN A 74 4.53 -0.87 15.42
C ASN A 74 3.67 -1.35 14.23
N ARG A 75 2.54 -2.02 14.47
CA ARG A 75 1.64 -2.55 13.43
C ARG A 75 1.33 -1.50 12.37
N ASN A 76 0.91 -0.30 12.76
CA ASN A 76 0.51 0.74 11.81
C ASN A 76 1.69 1.24 10.98
N PHE A 77 2.87 1.41 11.58
CA PHE A 77 4.09 1.79 10.85
C PHE A 77 4.51 0.72 9.85
N HIS A 78 4.46 -0.55 10.25
CA HIS A 78 4.78 -1.67 9.37
C HIS A 78 3.76 -1.83 8.25
N LEU A 79 2.46 -1.67 8.52
CA LEU A 79 1.42 -1.70 7.48
C LEU A 79 1.60 -0.57 6.45
N LEU A 80 1.95 0.64 6.89
CA LEU A 80 2.27 1.75 5.99
C LEU A 80 3.52 1.45 5.15
N ALA A 81 4.57 0.89 5.76
CA ALA A 81 5.78 0.49 5.05
C ALA A 81 5.51 -0.60 3.99
N ILE A 82 4.71 -1.62 4.34
CA ILE A 82 4.26 -2.65 3.39
C ILE A 82 3.48 -2.01 2.25
N HIS A 83 2.51 -1.15 2.57
CA HIS A 83 1.70 -0.47 1.56
C HIS A 83 2.56 0.35 0.59
N GLU A 84 3.51 1.14 1.10
CA GLU A 84 4.42 1.92 0.25
C GLU A 84 5.32 1.02 -0.63
N ARG A 85 5.89 -0.03 -0.05
CA ARG A 85 6.77 -0.99 -0.76
C ARG A 85 6.05 -1.94 -1.72
N MET A 86 4.73 -2.06 -1.59
CA MET A 86 3.87 -2.69 -2.60
C MET A 86 3.62 -1.77 -3.81
N HIS A 87 3.88 -0.47 -3.70
CA HIS A 87 3.72 0.46 -4.82
C HIS A 87 5.05 0.82 -5.48
N LYS A 88 6.17 0.72 -4.75
CA LYS A 88 7.49 1.12 -5.19
C LYS A 88 8.54 0.11 -4.75
N ILE A 89 9.53 -0.12 -5.59
CA ILE A 89 10.74 -0.89 -5.28
C ILE A 89 11.86 0.11 -5.08
N PHE A 90 12.49 0.06 -3.91
CA PHE A 90 13.59 0.95 -3.55
C PHE A 90 14.95 0.35 -3.93
N ASP A 91 15.92 1.20 -4.25
CA ASP A 91 17.28 0.78 -4.61
C ASP A 91 18.05 0.08 -3.47
N ASN A 92 17.68 0.35 -2.21
CA ASN A 92 18.24 -0.28 -1.02
C ASN A 92 17.70 -1.70 -0.75
N GLU A 93 16.74 -2.16 -1.54
CA GLU A 93 16.20 -3.51 -1.40
C GLU A 93 17.16 -4.55 -1.97
N PRO A 94 17.15 -5.78 -1.44
CA PRO A 94 18.09 -6.80 -1.85
C PRO A 94 17.86 -7.24 -3.32
N PRO A 95 18.91 -7.71 -4.03
CA PRO A 95 18.87 -7.94 -5.48
C PRO A 95 17.78 -8.90 -5.97
N GLN A 96 17.28 -9.79 -5.11
CA GLN A 96 16.20 -10.73 -5.41
C GLN A 96 14.90 -10.01 -5.82
N PHE A 97 14.71 -8.76 -5.42
CA PHE A 97 13.54 -7.96 -5.79
C PHE A 97 13.53 -7.51 -7.26
N GLU A 98 14.61 -7.77 -8.00
CA GLU A 98 14.66 -7.59 -9.46
C GLU A 98 13.56 -8.36 -10.20
N ILE A 99 13.08 -9.49 -9.64
CA ILE A 99 12.02 -10.29 -10.25
C ILE A 99 10.72 -9.50 -10.46
N TYR A 100 10.49 -8.47 -9.66
CA TYR A 100 9.30 -7.62 -9.70
C TYR A 100 9.44 -6.44 -10.67
N LEU A 101 10.60 -6.25 -11.30
CA LEU A 101 10.85 -5.16 -12.24
C LEU A 101 10.64 -5.58 -13.70
N SER A 102 10.35 -4.61 -14.55
CA SER A 102 10.39 -4.76 -16.01
C SER A 102 11.84 -4.87 -16.49
N ASP A 103 12.11 -5.56 -17.60
CA ASP A 103 13.48 -5.82 -18.05
C ASP A 103 14.31 -4.54 -18.29
N LYS A 104 13.66 -3.44 -18.67
CA LYS A 104 14.29 -2.12 -18.77
C LYS A 104 14.75 -1.60 -17.40
N ASN A 105 13.87 -1.70 -16.40
CA ASN A 105 14.15 -1.22 -15.05
C ASN A 105 15.16 -2.12 -14.31
N LYS A 106 15.24 -3.41 -14.65
CA LYS A 106 16.23 -4.34 -14.08
C LYS A 106 17.66 -3.89 -14.32
N VAL A 107 17.97 -3.47 -15.56
CA VAL A 107 19.31 -2.98 -15.92
C VAL A 107 19.65 -1.71 -15.14
N LEU A 108 18.69 -0.78 -15.03
CA LEU A 108 18.86 0.46 -14.27
C LEU A 108 19.05 0.18 -12.77
N PHE A 109 18.25 -0.73 -12.21
CA PHE A 109 18.32 -1.13 -10.81
C PHE A 109 19.68 -1.75 -10.45
N ARG A 110 20.18 -2.68 -11.28
CA ARG A 110 21.51 -3.27 -11.08
C ARG A 110 22.63 -2.23 -11.18
N LYS A 111 22.54 -1.32 -12.15
CA LYS A 111 23.51 -0.24 -12.30
C LYS A 111 23.50 0.66 -11.07
N GLN A 112 22.32 1.08 -10.63
CA GLN A 112 22.15 1.91 -9.44
C GLN A 112 22.69 1.23 -8.17
N GLN A 113 22.46 -0.08 -8.00
CA GLN A 113 23.03 -0.83 -6.88
C GLN A 113 24.55 -0.85 -6.91
N ASN A 114 25.16 -1.04 -8.09
CA ASN A 114 26.61 -0.98 -8.23
C ASN A 114 27.14 0.43 -7.96
N ASP A 115 26.46 1.47 -8.46
CA ASP A 115 26.85 2.87 -8.26
C ASP A 115 26.78 3.24 -6.76
N LEU A 116 25.77 2.76 -6.03
CA LEU A 116 25.64 2.95 -4.57
C LEU A 116 26.72 2.22 -3.75
N LEU A 117 27.27 1.11 -4.26
CA LEU A 117 28.37 0.39 -3.62
C LEU A 117 29.72 1.11 -3.82
N LEU A 118 29.85 1.89 -4.90
CA LEU A 118 31.07 2.61 -5.24
C LEU A 118 31.07 4.04 -4.65
N ASP A 119 29.94 4.74 -4.73
CA ASP A 119 29.80 6.14 -4.34
C ASP A 119 28.59 6.34 -3.40
N GLU A 120 28.86 6.77 -2.17
CA GLU A 120 27.84 7.01 -1.13
C GLU A 120 26.92 8.22 -1.43
N THR A 121 27.34 9.11 -2.35
CA THR A 121 26.62 10.36 -2.67
C THR A 121 25.57 10.22 -3.78
N THR A 122 25.39 9.03 -4.34
CA THR A 122 24.44 8.79 -5.43
C THR A 122 23.00 8.98 -4.93
N PRO A 123 22.14 9.76 -5.63
CA PRO A 123 20.78 10.00 -5.18
C PRO A 123 19.95 8.72 -5.20
N ARG A 124 19.11 8.54 -4.18
CA ARG A 124 18.22 7.38 -4.05
C ARG A 124 17.14 7.41 -5.12
N THR A 125 16.89 6.27 -5.74
CA THR A 125 15.87 6.13 -6.79
C THR A 125 14.84 5.06 -6.44
N THR A 126 13.66 5.18 -7.04
CA THR A 126 12.56 4.22 -6.86
C THR A 126 12.04 3.77 -8.22
N TYR A 127 11.58 2.52 -8.27
CA TYR A 127 11.14 1.88 -9.49
C TYR A 127 9.71 1.34 -9.34
N PRO A 128 8.86 1.47 -10.36
CA PRO A 128 7.53 0.89 -10.32
C PRO A 128 7.58 -0.64 -10.51
N PRO A 129 6.80 -1.41 -9.74
CA PRO A 129 6.71 -2.86 -9.91
C PRO A 129 5.91 -3.23 -11.16
N LYS A 130 6.18 -4.43 -11.71
CA LYS A 130 5.61 -4.91 -12.98
C LYS A 130 4.24 -5.57 -12.84
N TYR A 131 3.84 -6.00 -11.64
CA TYR A 131 2.54 -6.64 -11.44
C TYR A 131 1.39 -5.65 -11.69
N SER A 132 0.22 -6.14 -12.07
CA SER A 132 -0.94 -5.31 -12.45
C SER A 132 -1.67 -4.70 -11.25
N CYS A 133 -1.78 -5.45 -10.16
CA CYS A 133 -2.47 -5.03 -8.96
C CYS A 133 -1.72 -3.89 -8.24
N ARG A 134 -2.46 -2.90 -7.74
CA ARG A 134 -1.95 -1.86 -6.84
C ARG A 134 -2.83 -1.89 -5.60
N PRO A 135 -2.54 -2.82 -4.67
CA PRO A 135 -3.48 -3.14 -3.62
C PRO A 135 -3.60 -1.96 -2.66
N THR A 136 -4.83 -1.55 -2.39
CA THR A 136 -5.12 -0.54 -1.37
C THR A 136 -4.79 -1.10 0.02
N LEU A 137 -4.70 -0.21 1.02
CA LEU A 137 -4.47 -0.63 2.40
C LEU A 137 -5.55 -1.61 2.91
N GLU A 138 -6.80 -1.42 2.49
CA GLU A 138 -7.92 -2.30 2.82
C GLU A 138 -7.70 -3.71 2.23
N MET A 139 -7.36 -3.80 0.95
CA MET A 139 -7.06 -5.08 0.30
C MET A 139 -5.91 -5.82 0.97
N ILE A 140 -4.87 -5.09 1.39
CA ILE A 140 -3.72 -5.67 2.12
C ILE A 140 -4.20 -6.23 3.45
N ASN A 141 -4.97 -5.47 4.23
CA ASN A 141 -5.47 -5.92 5.53
C ASN A 141 -6.38 -7.16 5.41
N GLU A 142 -7.27 -7.19 4.43
CA GLU A 142 -8.11 -8.37 4.15
C GLU A 142 -7.26 -9.60 3.84
N LYS A 143 -6.25 -9.43 2.97
CA LYS A 143 -5.34 -10.51 2.58
C LYS A 143 -4.51 -11.02 3.76
N LEU A 144 -4.00 -10.12 4.60
CA LEU A 144 -3.27 -10.45 5.82
C LEU A 144 -4.17 -11.15 6.85
N GLY A 145 -5.43 -10.73 6.96
CA GLY A 145 -6.44 -11.42 7.77
C GLY A 145 -6.64 -12.86 7.33
N GLN A 146 -6.70 -13.10 6.01
CA GLN A 146 -6.88 -14.44 5.43
C GLN A 146 -5.65 -15.34 5.57
N TRP A 147 -4.46 -14.81 5.31
CA TRP A 147 -3.23 -15.61 5.22
C TRP A 147 -2.47 -15.75 6.53
N PHE A 148 -2.32 -14.63 7.23
CA PHE A 148 -1.47 -14.54 8.41
C PHE A 148 -2.25 -14.81 9.70
N GLY A 149 -3.59 -14.71 9.66
CA GLY A 149 -4.41 -14.89 10.85
C GLY A 149 -4.15 -13.80 11.88
N MET A 150 -4.14 -12.54 11.45
CA MET A 150 -3.72 -11.37 12.24
C MET A 150 -4.23 -11.35 13.69
N LYS A 151 -5.50 -11.70 13.92
CA LYS A 151 -6.10 -11.73 15.26
C LYS A 151 -5.34 -12.66 16.23
N VAL A 152 -5.01 -13.85 15.76
CA VAL A 152 -4.31 -14.87 16.56
C VAL A 152 -2.88 -14.42 16.85
N CYS A 153 -2.22 -13.78 15.88
CA CYS A 153 -0.87 -13.26 16.09
C CYS A 153 -0.86 -12.08 17.07
N GLU A 154 -1.87 -11.22 17.02
CA GLU A 154 -1.99 -10.04 17.90
C GLU A 154 -2.23 -10.45 19.35
N GLU A 155 -3.05 -11.48 19.60
CA GLU A 155 -3.27 -12.05 20.94
C GLU A 155 -2.02 -12.71 21.54
N ASN A 156 -1.11 -13.20 20.70
CA ASN A 156 0.12 -13.86 21.14
C ASN A 156 1.33 -12.92 21.19
N GLU A 157 1.18 -11.65 20.79
CA GLU A 157 2.28 -10.71 20.80
C GLU A 157 2.56 -10.24 22.24
N SER A 158 3.82 -10.30 22.66
CA SER A 158 4.22 -9.80 23.97
C SER A 158 4.39 -8.28 23.93
N ASP A 159 3.74 -7.56 24.84
CA ASP A 159 3.99 -6.13 25.02
C ASP A 159 5.33 -5.92 25.74
N PRO A 160 6.30 -5.18 25.14
CA PRO A 160 7.52 -4.78 25.82
C PRO A 160 7.21 -3.91 27.05
N PRO A 161 8.06 -3.96 28.09
CA PRO A 161 7.88 -3.17 29.30
C PRO A 161 7.85 -1.67 28.98
N GLY A 162 6.89 -0.95 29.55
CA GLY A 162 6.65 0.48 29.31
C GLY A 162 5.61 0.79 28.22
N PHE A 163 5.13 -0.21 27.47
CA PHE A 163 4.01 -0.05 26.52
C PHE A 163 2.68 -0.62 27.02
N SER A 164 2.72 -1.44 28.09
CA SER A 164 1.52 -1.95 28.76
C SER A 164 0.81 -0.89 29.61
N GLU A 165 1.54 0.16 30.01
CA GLU A 165 1.02 1.22 30.88
C GLU A 165 0.23 2.23 30.05
N HIS A 166 -1.08 2.22 30.23
CA HIS A 166 -1.97 3.21 29.65
C HIS A 166 -2.04 4.40 30.61
N SER A 167 -1.34 5.48 30.31
CA SER A 167 -1.51 6.75 31.00
C SER A 167 -2.47 7.64 30.22
N ASP A 168 -3.42 8.26 30.90
CA ASP A 168 -4.22 9.31 30.28
C ASP A 168 -3.30 10.43 29.79
N TYR A 169 -3.49 10.85 28.54
CA TYR A 169 -2.72 11.96 27.98
C TYR A 169 -3.05 13.25 28.74
N THR A 170 -2.10 13.73 29.54
CA THR A 170 -2.18 15.04 30.18
C THR A 170 -1.59 16.09 29.25
N LEU A 171 -2.38 17.09 28.90
CA LEU A 171 -1.90 18.21 28.12
C LEU A 171 -0.81 18.97 28.92
N PRO A 172 0.37 19.25 28.34
CA PRO A 172 1.41 20.00 29.02
C PRO A 172 0.93 21.34 29.56
N GLU A 173 1.38 21.70 30.77
CA GLU A 173 0.90 22.86 31.53
C GLU A 173 1.04 24.18 30.76
N TYR A 174 2.13 24.36 30.00
CA TYR A 174 2.33 25.56 29.19
C TYR A 174 1.26 25.78 28.10
N ILE A 175 0.66 24.71 27.56
CA ILE A 175 -0.44 24.80 26.58
C ILE A 175 -1.74 25.18 27.26
N MET A 176 -1.93 24.72 28.51
CA MET A 176 -3.10 25.07 29.32
C MET A 176 -3.05 26.56 29.67
N GLU A 177 -1.89 27.06 30.10
CA GLU A 177 -1.65 28.48 30.42
C GLU A 177 -1.90 29.40 29.21
N GLU A 178 -1.35 29.09 28.03
CA GLU A 178 -1.56 29.89 26.80
C GLU A 178 -3.05 29.98 26.43
N ARG A 179 -3.82 28.92 26.66
CA ARG A 179 -5.27 28.92 26.40
C ARG A 179 -6.04 29.79 27.39
N GLU A 180 -5.63 29.82 28.65
CA GLU A 180 -6.23 30.69 29.67
C GLU A 180 -5.93 32.17 29.38
N ASP A 181 -4.72 32.49 28.95
CA ASP A 181 -4.33 33.85 28.54
C ASP A 181 -5.12 34.34 27.30
N HIS A 182 -5.35 33.46 26.33
CA HIS A 182 -6.20 33.80 25.18
C HIS A 182 -7.69 33.95 25.55
N ARG A 183 -8.16 33.24 26.59
CA ARG A 183 -9.54 33.37 27.08
C ARG A 183 -9.73 34.65 27.88
N SER A 184 -8.80 34.98 28.78
CA SER A 184 -8.81 36.21 29.57
C SER A 184 -8.65 37.46 28.70
N SER A 185 -7.84 37.38 27.63
CA SER A 185 -7.70 38.44 26.63
C SER A 185 -8.98 38.66 25.81
N LYS A 186 -9.74 37.60 25.51
CA LYS A 186 -11.03 37.70 24.81
C LYS A 186 -12.18 38.18 25.72
N GLU A 187 -12.14 37.85 27.01
CA GLU A 187 -13.10 38.37 28.00
C GLU A 187 -12.84 39.84 28.34
N SER A 188 -11.58 40.29 28.37
CA SER A 188 -11.25 41.71 28.53
C SER A 188 -11.64 42.56 27.31
N LEU A 189 -11.58 42.00 26.09
CA LEU A 189 -12.10 42.66 24.88
C LEU A 189 -13.64 42.69 24.81
N LYS A 190 -14.34 41.70 25.37
CA LYS A 190 -15.82 41.68 25.42
C LYS A 190 -16.39 42.56 26.53
N ASN A 191 -15.65 42.78 27.62
CA ASN A 191 -16.09 43.62 28.72
C ASN A 191 -15.79 45.12 28.51
N SER A 192 -15.07 45.50 27.45
CA SER A 192 -14.88 46.89 27.04
C SER A 192 -15.93 47.42 26.05
N GLU A 193 -16.88 46.60 25.60
CA GLU A 193 -17.95 47.01 24.68
C GLU A 193 -19.34 46.85 25.30
N ILE A 194 -19.85 47.93 25.91
CA ILE A 194 -21.29 48.17 26.12
C ILE A 194 -21.53 49.70 26.08
N PRO A 195 -22.70 50.25 25.71
CA PRO A 195 -23.43 50.22 24.43
C PRO A 195 -23.66 51.64 23.87
N HIS A 196 -23.79 51.80 22.55
CA HIS A 196 -24.58 52.92 21.99
C HIS A 196 -25.90 52.40 21.44
N SER A 197 -26.97 52.95 22.02
CA SER A 197 -28.36 52.58 21.83
C SER A 197 -28.97 53.16 20.55
N LEU A 198 -29.93 52.40 20.01
CA LEU A 198 -31.23 52.81 19.43
C LEU A 198 -31.31 53.23 17.94
N ASN A 199 -31.97 52.38 17.15
CA ASN A 199 -33.26 52.62 16.43
C ASN A 199 -33.41 51.58 15.30
N SER A 200 -34.23 50.53 15.42
CA SER A 200 -35.70 50.43 15.25
C SER A 200 -36.13 49.88 13.87
N THR A 201 -37.02 48.89 13.94
CA THR A 201 -38.13 48.53 13.01
C THR A 201 -37.90 47.74 11.70
N THR A 202 -38.28 46.45 11.78
CA THR A 202 -39.37 45.77 11.01
C THR A 202 -39.17 45.29 9.55
N SER A 203 -39.75 44.10 9.31
CA SER A 203 -40.20 43.44 8.05
C SER A 203 -39.15 42.55 7.34
N VAL A 204 -39.28 41.21 7.33
CA VAL A 204 -40.23 40.31 6.62
C VAL A 204 -39.74 39.95 5.20
N ASN A 205 -39.70 38.63 4.95
CA ASN A 205 -39.74 37.87 3.68
C ASN A 205 -38.45 37.38 2.98
N SER A 206 -38.44 36.04 2.86
CA SER A 206 -38.32 35.24 1.64
C SER A 206 -36.97 35.02 0.94
N ALA A 207 -36.61 33.73 0.95
CA ALA A 207 -36.37 32.87 -0.22
C ALA A 207 -35.19 33.13 -1.20
N GLU A 208 -34.57 31.99 -1.50
CA GLU A 208 -34.01 31.58 -2.80
C GLU A 208 -32.59 31.99 -3.25
N SER A 209 -31.77 30.93 -3.30
CA SER A 209 -30.98 30.48 -4.46
C SER A 209 -29.52 30.93 -4.62
N MET A 210 -28.69 29.90 -4.80
CA MET A 210 -27.60 29.74 -5.79
C MET A 210 -26.64 30.92 -6.02
N ASN A 211 -25.35 30.74 -5.70
CA ASN A 211 -24.35 30.34 -6.70
C ASN A 211 -22.93 30.16 -6.14
N SER A 212 -22.28 29.19 -6.77
CA SER A 212 -20.88 28.79 -6.96
C SER A 212 -19.76 29.85 -7.00
N ILE A 213 -18.51 29.34 -6.99
CA ILE A 213 -17.21 29.93 -7.45
C ILE A 213 -16.45 30.67 -6.32
N ASP A 214 -15.14 30.52 -6.02
CA ASP A 214 -14.00 29.79 -6.60
C ASP A 214 -12.94 29.54 -5.51
N SER A 215 -12.01 28.66 -5.87
CA SER A 215 -10.64 28.41 -5.37
C SER A 215 -9.88 29.55 -4.67
N GLU A 216 -9.06 29.19 -3.66
CA GLU A 216 -7.64 29.59 -3.56
C GLU A 216 -6.89 28.80 -2.45
N GLU A 217 -5.83 28.08 -2.84
CA GLU A 217 -4.81 27.51 -1.95
C GLU A 217 -3.88 28.61 -1.40
N PRO A 218 -3.30 28.41 -0.19
CA PRO A 218 -2.01 29.01 0.12
C PRO A 218 -0.92 27.94 0.31
N THR A 219 0.03 27.94 -0.62
CA THR A 219 1.33 27.29 -0.54
C THR A 219 2.22 28.03 0.47
N HIS A 220 2.72 27.33 1.51
CA HIS A 220 3.71 27.90 2.41
C HIS A 220 5.08 27.24 2.22
N ASN A 221 5.91 27.88 1.38
CA ASN A 221 7.33 27.59 1.23
C ASN A 221 8.09 27.98 2.52
N ARG A 222 8.72 27.02 3.20
CA ARG A 222 9.61 27.26 4.35
C ARG A 222 11.07 27.05 3.94
N LYS A 223 11.76 28.13 3.59
CA LYS A 223 13.23 28.16 3.40
C LYS A 223 13.91 27.96 4.77
N ARG A 224 14.68 26.88 4.94
CA ARG A 224 15.62 26.72 6.06
C ARG A 224 16.93 27.44 5.72
N LYS A 225 17.36 28.32 6.62
CA LYS A 225 18.67 28.99 6.62
C LYS A 225 19.65 28.07 7.36
N ILE A 226 20.66 27.57 6.67
CA ILE A 226 21.78 26.82 7.26
C ILE A 226 22.81 27.85 7.74
N SER A 227 23.16 27.84 9.03
CA SER A 227 24.32 28.58 9.54
C SER A 227 25.53 27.65 9.55
N THR A 228 26.52 27.96 8.74
CA THR A 228 27.89 27.46 8.87
C THR A 228 28.55 28.13 10.07
N GLN A 229 28.94 27.35 11.08
CA GLN A 229 29.95 27.76 12.05
C GLN A 229 31.31 27.33 11.49
N ASN A 230 32.16 28.33 11.25
CA ASN A 230 33.60 28.17 11.11
C ASN A 230 34.24 28.57 12.45
N GLU A 231 35.40 27.95 12.69
CA GLU A 231 36.35 28.07 13.82
C GLU A 231 36.15 27.11 14.99
#